data_AF-A0A7V9QS31-F1
#
_entry.id   AF-A0A7V9QS31-F1
#
_cell.length_a   1.000
_cell.length_b   1.000
_cell.length_c   1.000
_cell.angle_alpha   90.00
_cell.angle_beta   90.00
_cell.angle_gamma   90.00
#
_symmetry.space_group_name_H-M   'P 1'
#
loop_
_entity.id
_entity.type
_entity.pdbx_description
1 polymer ?
#
loop_
_entity_poly.entity_id
_entity_poly.type
_entity_poly.pdbx_seq_one_letter_code
_entity_poly.pdbx_strand_id
1 'polypeptide(L)' 'MSKINKERAERIARSVSCPSCGEYSFKKLKVTEASESHRETLGEVWHASKTCGVCGALVEVGIDAEGDIVYGE' A
#
# COMPACT_ATOMS: atom_id res chain seq x y z
N MET A 1 -12.72 -13.55 -2.93
CA MET A 1 -13.29 -12.22 -3.20
C MET A 1 -12.70 -11.26 -2.18
N SER A 2 -11.97 -10.23 -2.62
CA SER A 2 -11.41 -9.20 -1.74
C SER A 2 -12.55 -8.55 -0.95
N LYS A 3 -12.50 -8.56 0.38
CA LYS A 3 -13.58 -7.96 1.20
C LYS A 3 -13.56 -6.44 1.13
N ILE A 4 -12.42 -5.86 0.74
CA ILE A 4 -12.26 -4.43 0.53
C ILE A 4 -12.18 -4.07 -0.96
N ASN A 5 -12.78 -2.92 -1.31
CA ASN A 5 -12.69 -2.34 -2.65
C ASN A 5 -11.43 -1.48 -2.81
N LYS A 6 -11.13 -1.09 -4.05
CA LYS A 6 -9.97 -0.26 -4.38
C LYS A 6 -9.93 1.07 -3.60
N GLU A 7 -11.07 1.76 -3.49
CA GLU A 7 -11.15 3.03 -2.76
C GLU A 7 -10.76 2.88 -1.28
N ARG A 8 -11.15 1.76 -0.65
CA ARG A 8 -10.75 1.45 0.73
C ARG A 8 -9.26 1.14 0.82
N ALA A 9 -8.71 0.35 -0.11
CA ALA A 9 -7.27 0.10 -0.19
C ALA A 9 -6.46 1.40 -0.37
N GLU A 10 -6.95 2.34 -1.18
CA GLU A 10 -6.34 3.66 -1.35
C GLU A 10 -6.34 4.50 -0.07
N ARG A 11 -7.41 4.44 0.75
CA ARG A 11 -7.43 5.10 2.06
C ARG A 11 -6.42 4.47 3.01
N ILE A 12 -6.39 3.15 3.10
CA ILE A 12 -5.44 2.40 3.95
C ILE A 12 -3.99 2.75 3.57
N ALA A 13 -3.65 2.73 2.28
CA ALA A 13 -2.30 3.06 1.81
C ALA A 13 -1.83 4.48 2.20
N ARG A 14 -2.76 5.45 2.27
CA ARG A 14 -2.50 6.83 2.73
C ARG A 14 -2.31 6.94 4.23
N SER A 15 -2.89 6.02 4.99
CA SER A 15 -2.76 5.95 6.46
C SER A 15 -1.44 5.35 6.92
N VAL A 16 -0.62 4.81 6.01
CA VAL A 16 0.75 4.38 6.30
C VAL A 16 1.70 5.55 6.08
N SER A 17 2.59 5.82 7.04
CA SER A 17 3.60 6.88 6.92
C SER A 17 4.70 6.49 5.94
N CYS A 18 5.59 7.43 5.63
CA CYS A 18 6.81 7.08 4.92
C CYS A 18 7.80 6.42 5.90
N PRO A 19 8.24 5.17 5.67
CA PRO A 19 9.18 4.48 6.57
C PRO A 19 10.56 5.18 6.64
N SER A 20 10.89 6.02 5.65
CA SER A 20 12.16 6.76 5.62
C SER A 20 12.15 8.05 6.44
N CYS A 21 11.03 8.77 6.55
CA CYS A 21 10.99 10.10 7.19
C CYS A 21 9.76 10.36 8.06
N GLY A 22 8.87 9.38 8.24
CA GLY A 22 7.67 9.46 9.08
C GLY A 22 6.51 10.29 8.52
N GLU A 23 6.67 10.89 7.34
CA GLU A 23 5.72 11.85 6.79
C GLU A 23 4.57 11.17 6.02
N TYR A 24 3.38 11.77 6.05
CA TYR A 24 2.17 11.27 5.37
C TYR A 24 1.86 11.99 4.05
N SER A 25 2.72 12.92 3.67
CA SER A 25 2.64 13.66 2.41
C SER A 25 3.20 12.81 1.25
N PHE A 26 2.32 12.37 0.35
CA PHE A 26 2.69 11.59 -0.85
C PHE A 26 2.26 12.32 -2.12
N LYS A 27 3.20 12.54 -3.04
CA LYS A 27 2.95 13.23 -4.32
C LYS A 27 2.35 12.30 -5.39
N LYS A 28 2.55 10.99 -5.24
CA LYS A 28 2.03 9.94 -6.11
C LYS A 28 1.59 8.77 -5.24
N LEU A 29 0.42 8.23 -5.54
CA LEU A 29 -0.11 7.00 -4.96
C LEU A 29 -0.77 6.22 -6.10
N LYS A 30 -0.39 4.97 -6.26
CA LYS A 30 -1.02 4.04 -7.20
C LYS A 30 -1.37 2.78 -6.43
N VAL A 31 -2.63 2.38 -6.49
CA VAL A 31 -3.11 1.12 -5.92
C VAL A 31 -3.60 0.23 -7.06
N THR A 32 -3.07 -0.98 -7.10
CA THR A 32 -3.40 -2.03 -8.06
C THR A 32 -3.70 -3.32 -7.33
N GLU A 33 -4.42 -4.21 -7.98
CA GLU A 33 -4.51 -5.58 -7.51
C GLU A 33 -3.11 -6.21 -7.43
N ALA A 34 -2.87 -6.98 -6.38
CA ALA A 34 -1.64 -7.73 -6.24
C ALA A 34 -1.53 -8.78 -7.36
N SER A 35 -0.31 -9.04 -7.83
CA SER A 35 -0.03 -10.12 -8.76
C SER A 35 -0.30 -11.49 -8.11
N GLU A 36 -0.47 -12.53 -8.93
CA GLU A 36 -0.69 -13.90 -8.43
C GLU A 36 0.44 -14.33 -7.48
N SER A 37 1.70 -14.08 -7.86
CA SER A 37 2.87 -14.38 -7.04
C SER A 37 2.87 -13.65 -5.70
N HIS A 38 2.44 -12.39 -5.65
CA HIS A 38 2.37 -11.62 -4.41
C HIS A 38 1.21 -12.09 -3.52
N ARG A 39 0.07 -12.45 -4.10
CA ARG A 39 -1.06 -13.05 -3.38
C ARG A 39 -0.67 -14.36 -2.71
N GLU A 40 0.06 -15.21 -3.42
CA GLU A 40 0.48 -16.52 -2.90
C GLU A 40 1.62 -16.44 -1.89
N THR A 41 2.58 -15.52 -2.10
CA THR A 41 3.80 -15.47 -1.28
C THR A 41 3.64 -14.56 -0.06
N LEU A 42 2.96 -13.42 -0.22
CA LEU A 42 2.88 -12.36 0.79
C LEU A 42 1.47 -12.22 1.38
N GLY A 43 0.46 -12.85 0.79
CA GLY A 43 -0.93 -12.73 1.23
C GLY A 43 -1.58 -11.37 0.95
N GLU A 44 -0.91 -10.47 0.23
CA GLU A 44 -1.52 -9.20 -0.19
C GLU A 44 -2.51 -9.41 -1.33
N VAL A 45 -3.59 -8.65 -1.29
CA VAL A 45 -4.62 -8.60 -2.32
C VAL A 45 -4.54 -7.31 -3.11
N TRP A 46 -4.10 -6.23 -2.46
CA TRP A 46 -3.87 -4.93 -3.05
C TRP A 46 -2.43 -4.50 -2.80
N HIS A 47 -1.78 -4.10 -3.89
CA HIS A 47 -0.43 -3.55 -3.86
C HIS A 47 -0.51 -2.04 -4.08
N ALA A 48 0.08 -1.27 -3.17
CA ALA A 48 0.12 0.18 -3.23
C ALA A 48 1.56 0.68 -3.37
N SER A 49 1.85 1.42 -4.42
CA SER A 49 3.13 2.11 -4.62
C SER A 49 2.92 3.61 -4.45
N LYS A 50 3.63 4.23 -3.51
CA LYS A 50 3.55 5.67 -3.22
C LYS A 50 4.92 6.30 -3.18
N THR A 51 5.01 7.57 -3.59
CA THR A 51 6.26 8.34 -3.52
C THR A 51 6.10 9.47 -2.51
N CYS A 52 6.97 9.49 -1.50
CA CYS A 52 6.97 10.55 -0.49
C CYS A 52 7.17 11.91 -1.18
N GLY A 53 6.33 12.88 -0.83
CA GLY A 53 6.41 14.26 -1.29
C GLY A 53 7.54 15.05 -0.64
N VAL A 54 8.09 14.56 0.48
CA VAL A 54 9.13 15.26 1.27
C VAL A 54 10.51 14.69 0.99
N CYS A 55 10.76 13.42 1.29
CA CYS A 55 12.08 12.80 1.08
C CYS A 55 12.24 12.14 -0.29
N GLY A 56 11.16 11.98 -1.07
CA GLY A 56 11.20 11.35 -2.39
C GLY A 56 11.26 9.82 -2.39
N ALA A 57 11.27 9.16 -1.23
CA ALA A 57 11.32 7.71 -1.13
C ALA A 57 10.14 7.03 -1.84
N LEU A 58 10.43 5.97 -2.59
CA LEU A 58 9.42 5.03 -3.08
C LEU A 58 9.07 4.07 -1.94
N VAL A 59 7.78 3.95 -1.66
CA VAL A 59 7.25 3.10 -0.59
C VAL A 59 6.24 2.16 -1.23
N GLU A 60 6.42 0.88 -0.98
CA GLU A 60 5.51 -0.17 -1.41
C GLU A 60 4.79 -0.70 -0.17
N VAL A 61 3.48 -0.85 -0.26
CA VAL A 61 2.62 -1.28 0.83
C VAL A 61 1.72 -2.39 0.31
N GLY A 62 1.79 -3.55 0.95
CA GLY A 62 0.87 -4.66 0.68
C GLY A 62 -0.30 -4.63 1.64
N ILE A 63 -1.51 -4.83 1.11
CA ILE A 63 -2.76 -4.81 1.87
C ILE A 63 -3.52 -6.10 1.58
N ASP A 64 -3.93 -6.82 2.62
CA ASP A 64 -4.65 -8.09 2.49
C ASP A 64 -6.14 -7.93 2.14
N ALA A 65 -6.87 -9.04 2.18
CA ALA A 65 -8.30 -9.06 1.86
C ALA A 65 -9.17 -8.31 2.89
N GLU A 66 -8.71 -8.17 4.14
CA GLU A 66 -9.44 -7.59 5.27
C GLU A 66 -9.12 -6.10 5.43
N GLY A 67 -7.98 -5.67 4.88
CA GLY A 67 -7.48 -4.31 4.92
C GLY A 67 -6.32 -4.12 5.90
N ASP A 68 -5.69 -5.21 6.33
CA ASP A 68 -4.49 -5.19 7.15
C ASP A 68 -3.25 -4.99 6.28
N ILE A 69 -2.26 -4.27 6.82
CA ILE A 69 -0.96 -4.07 6.16
C ILE A 69 -0.12 -5.33 6.35
N VAL A 70 0.31 -5.95 5.25
CA VAL A 70 1.21 -7.12 5.31
C VAL A 70 2.69 -6.72 5.27
N TYR A 71 3.01 -5.58 4.66
CA TYR A 71 4.35 -4.98 4.66
C TYR A 71 4.28 -3.49 4.27
N GLY A 72 5.37 -2.74 4.53
CA GLY A 72 5.52 -1.34 4.12
C GLY A 72 5.37 -0.31 5.24
N GLU A 73 5.40 -0.78 6.50
CA GLU A 73 5.51 0.02 7.73
C GLU A 73 6.96 0.15 8.20
#